data_AF-A4D9P5-F1
#
_entry.id   AF-A4D9P5-F1
#
_cell.length_a   1.000
_cell.length_b   1.000
_cell.length_c   1.000
_cell.angle_alpha   90.00
_cell.angle_beta   90.00
_cell.angle_gamma   90.00
#
_symmetry.space_group_name_H-M   'P 1'
#
loop_
_entity.id
_entity.type
_entity.pdbx_description
1 polymer ?
#
loop_
_entity_poly.entity_id
_entity_poly.type
_entity_poly.pdbx_seq_one_letter_code
_entity_poly.pdbx_strand_id
1 'polypeptide(L)'
;MGDCGPAVPSIHTQLAGHPSLSSVDSDDINILVTGFGPFKTNLVNASFLIASSLPPSFTFTVPQSSSASPEGPTTTHRVFIHVHPHPIPVAYSTVQSTVPSIVDDYAKTHGGRRPDIIIHMGIAATRQYYSVETRAHRDSYLMSDIEGQSGYEAGEKRWRELDLPPVLQAGRSADPPSISDIAEKTHDPGVTPPSQAVQSSWNPHPPNDKLLNVWKSFAPGPDIRLSEDAGRYLCEFIFYTSLAHAFKQGRDRNVVFLHVPGGYNDQAVQTGREVTIALIKALITCWADKKM
;
A
#
# COMPACT_ATOMS: atom_id res chain seq x y z
N MET A 1 -4.66 2.63 74.25
CA MET A 1 -5.04 3.54 73.13
C MET A 1 -3.75 4.22 72.70
N GLY A 2 -2.83 3.55 72.00
CA GLY A 2 -2.90 3.19 70.57
C GLY A 2 -2.58 4.42 69.72
N ASP A 3 -1.53 4.50 68.90
CA ASP A 3 -0.23 3.83 68.85
C ASP A 3 0.65 4.76 67.98
N CYS A 4 1.94 4.90 68.28
CA CYS A 4 2.87 5.72 67.47
C CYS A 4 3.26 5.02 66.17
N GLY A 5 3.31 5.76 65.06
CA GLY A 5 4.03 5.36 63.85
C GLY A 5 4.94 6.51 63.38
N PRO A 6 6.28 6.34 63.36
CA PRO A 6 7.20 7.37 62.87
C PRO A 6 7.30 7.35 61.34
N ALA A 7 7.59 8.52 60.77
CA ALA A 7 7.77 8.73 59.34
C ALA A 7 8.96 7.93 58.78
N VAL A 8 8.72 7.22 57.67
CA VAL A 8 9.71 6.43 56.94
C VAL A 8 10.58 7.34 56.06
N PRO A 9 11.92 7.25 56.11
CA PRO A 9 12.81 7.96 55.20
C PRO A 9 12.70 7.41 53.78
N SER A 10 12.66 8.31 52.79
CA SER A 10 12.63 7.96 51.37
C SER A 10 13.94 7.28 50.96
N ILE A 11 13.84 6.01 50.57
CA ILE A 11 14.95 5.24 49.99
C ILE A 11 15.16 5.73 48.55
N HIS A 12 16.38 6.21 48.29
CA HIS A 12 16.90 6.41 46.94
C HIS A 12 16.95 5.07 46.21
N THR A 13 15.92 4.77 45.40
CA THR A 13 16.01 3.70 44.41
C THR A 13 16.59 4.28 43.14
N GLN A 14 17.87 4.01 42.92
CA GLN A 14 18.57 4.24 41.66
C GLN A 14 17.91 3.31 40.62
N LEU A 15 16.98 3.87 39.83
CA LEU A 15 16.31 3.12 38.78
C LEU A 15 17.35 2.75 37.72
N ALA A 16 17.50 1.45 37.51
CA ALA A 16 18.37 0.84 36.53
C ALA A 16 18.22 1.55 35.17
N GLY A 17 19.37 1.80 34.52
CA GLY A 17 19.45 2.51 33.26
C GLY A 17 18.44 1.98 32.25
N HIS A 18 17.75 2.92 31.60
CA HIS A 18 17.00 2.67 30.38
C HIS A 18 17.81 1.72 29.50
N PRO A 19 17.28 0.55 29.10
CA PRO A 19 17.88 -0.16 27.98
C PRO A 19 17.84 0.82 26.82
N SER A 20 19.02 1.21 26.38
CA SER A 20 19.24 1.94 25.13
C SER A 20 18.34 1.31 24.08
N LEU A 21 17.42 2.10 23.52
CA LEU A 21 16.75 1.77 22.28
C LEU A 21 17.86 1.45 21.28
N SER A 22 18.13 0.16 21.11
CA SER A 22 18.87 -0.32 19.97
C SER A 22 18.05 0.16 18.78
N SER A 23 18.70 0.95 17.93
CA SER A 23 18.21 1.29 16.61
C SER A 23 18.03 -0.01 15.84
N VAL A 24 16.87 -0.65 16.01
CA VAL A 24 16.43 -1.72 15.13
C VAL A 24 16.09 -1.01 13.83
N ASP A 25 17.05 -1.02 12.92
CA ASP A 25 16.81 -0.80 11.51
C ASP A 25 15.85 -1.93 11.09
N SER A 26 14.54 -1.74 11.33
CA SER A 26 13.60 -2.84 11.28
C SER A 26 13.43 -3.25 9.82
N ASP A 27 13.92 -4.43 9.47
CA ASP A 27 13.68 -5.19 8.22
C ASP A 27 12.18 -5.55 8.01
N ASP A 28 11.29 -4.80 8.67
CA ASP A 28 9.86 -4.99 8.64
C ASP A 28 9.26 -4.35 7.41
N ILE A 29 8.50 -5.15 6.70
CA ILE A 29 7.79 -4.72 5.51
C ILE A 29 6.34 -4.45 5.89
N ASN A 30 5.92 -3.22 5.71
CA ASN A 30 4.60 -2.75 6.08
C ASN A 30 3.71 -2.62 4.84
N ILE A 31 2.61 -3.37 4.83
CA ILE A 31 1.65 -3.39 3.74
C ILE A 31 0.38 -2.71 4.19
N LEU A 32 -0.08 -1.69 3.48
CA LEU A 32 -1.39 -1.09 3.69
C LEU A 32 -2.39 -1.72 2.72
N VAL A 33 -3.53 -2.20 3.24
CA VAL A 33 -4.57 -2.85 2.42
C VAL A 33 -5.92 -2.18 2.63
N THR A 34 -6.66 -1.96 1.54
CA THR A 34 -8.05 -1.48 1.59
C THR A 34 -8.97 -2.36 0.75
N GLY A 35 -10.25 -2.42 1.13
CA GLY A 35 -11.31 -2.99 0.29
C GLY A 35 -12.51 -2.04 0.21
N PHE A 36 -13.36 -2.24 -0.79
CA PHE A 36 -14.57 -1.45 -0.96
C PHE A 36 -15.75 -2.01 -0.17
N GLY A 37 -16.68 -1.12 0.16
CA GLY A 37 -17.98 -1.45 0.74
C GLY A 37 -19.02 -1.89 -0.28
N PRO A 38 -20.26 -2.10 0.18
CA PRO A 38 -21.38 -2.49 -0.67
C PRO A 38 -21.63 -1.51 -1.82
N PHE A 39 -22.08 -2.03 -2.97
CA PHE A 39 -22.47 -1.21 -4.13
C PHE A 39 -23.46 -1.92 -5.05
N LYS A 40 -24.51 -1.20 -5.47
CA LYS A 40 -25.61 -1.73 -6.30
C LYS A 40 -26.13 -3.05 -5.71
N THR A 41 -26.07 -4.14 -6.48
CA THR A 41 -26.53 -5.47 -6.08
C THR A 41 -25.52 -6.23 -5.21
N ASN A 42 -24.29 -5.73 -5.08
CA ASN A 42 -23.26 -6.32 -4.21
C ASN A 42 -23.42 -5.78 -2.80
N LEU A 43 -24.42 -6.30 -2.06
CA LEU A 43 -24.68 -5.95 -0.66
C LEU A 43 -23.53 -6.39 0.26
N VAL A 44 -22.76 -7.38 -0.17
CA VAL A 44 -21.54 -7.86 0.47
C VAL A 44 -20.42 -7.72 -0.56
N ASN A 45 -19.34 -7.04 -0.21
CA ASN A 45 -18.22 -6.82 -1.11
C ASN A 45 -17.04 -7.71 -0.70
N ALA A 46 -16.73 -8.69 -1.54
CA ALA A 46 -15.67 -9.66 -1.28
C ALA A 46 -14.30 -9.01 -1.06
N SER A 47 -14.03 -7.85 -1.66
CA SER A 47 -12.74 -7.17 -1.49
C SER A 47 -12.45 -6.78 -0.03
N PHE A 48 -13.44 -6.24 0.69
CA PHE A 48 -13.27 -5.89 2.09
C PHE A 48 -13.30 -7.12 3.01
N LEU A 49 -14.08 -8.15 2.69
CA LEU A 49 -14.05 -9.42 3.43
C LEU A 49 -12.67 -10.09 3.34
N ILE A 50 -12.11 -10.16 2.13
CA ILE A 50 -10.77 -10.73 1.91
C ILE A 50 -9.73 -9.89 2.67
N ALA A 51 -9.75 -8.56 2.51
CA ALA A 51 -8.82 -7.68 3.22
C ALA A 51 -8.90 -7.89 4.75
N SER A 52 -10.10 -7.92 5.31
CA SER A 52 -10.34 -8.12 6.75
C SER A 52 -9.95 -9.52 7.25
N SER A 53 -9.89 -10.51 6.36
CA SER A 53 -9.48 -11.87 6.68
C SER A 53 -7.96 -12.06 6.71
N LEU A 54 -7.17 -11.09 6.24
CA LEU A 54 -5.71 -11.19 6.21
C LEU A 54 -5.13 -11.31 7.63
N PRO A 55 -4.05 -12.11 7.83
CA PRO A 55 -3.36 -12.13 9.11
C PRO A 55 -2.68 -10.78 9.37
N PRO A 56 -2.57 -10.32 10.63
CA PRO A 56 -1.93 -9.03 10.94
C PRO A 56 -0.43 -9.03 10.62
N SER A 57 0.21 -10.19 10.60
CA SER A 57 1.59 -10.36 10.16
C SER A 57 1.86 -11.79 9.71
N PHE A 58 2.94 -11.97 8.93
CA PHE A 58 3.50 -13.27 8.60
C PHE A 58 4.98 -13.14 8.26
N THR A 59 5.71 -14.26 8.23
CA THR A 59 7.09 -14.33 7.74
C THR A 59 7.17 -15.26 6.53
N PHE A 60 8.11 -14.99 5.64
CA PHE A 60 8.45 -15.92 4.56
C PHE A 60 9.89 -15.75 4.12
N THR A 61 10.46 -16.80 3.55
CA THR A 61 11.87 -16.85 3.17
C THR A 61 12.01 -17.02 1.66
N VAL A 62 12.92 -16.25 1.05
CA VAL A 62 13.21 -16.28 -0.39
C VAL A 62 14.69 -16.59 -0.61
N PRO A 63 15.05 -17.50 -1.53
CA PRO A 63 16.45 -17.71 -1.92
C PRO A 63 17.05 -16.48 -2.61
N GLN A 64 18.26 -16.05 -2.23
CA GLN A 64 18.90 -14.85 -2.78
C GLN A 64 19.48 -15.02 -4.20
N SER A 65 19.52 -16.24 -4.75
CA SER A 65 19.91 -16.46 -6.15
C SER A 65 19.35 -17.77 -6.73
N SER A 66 19.25 -17.82 -8.05
CA SER A 66 18.88 -19.00 -8.84
C SER A 66 19.97 -20.10 -8.89
N SER A 67 21.02 -20.03 -8.07
CA SER A 67 21.98 -21.12 -7.96
C SER A 67 21.31 -22.35 -7.38
N ALA A 68 21.34 -23.46 -8.11
CA ALA A 68 20.76 -24.77 -7.77
C ALA A 68 21.45 -25.50 -6.58
N SER A 69 22.02 -24.74 -5.64
CA SER A 69 22.61 -25.26 -4.42
C SER A 69 21.60 -25.14 -3.28
N PRO A 70 21.22 -26.24 -2.60
CA PRO A 70 20.26 -26.22 -1.49
C PRO A 70 20.74 -25.45 -0.24
N GLU A 71 21.99 -24.97 -0.23
CA GLU A 71 22.61 -24.18 0.85
C GLU A 71 22.93 -22.72 0.43
N GLY A 72 22.17 -22.17 -0.52
CA GLY A 72 22.30 -20.76 -0.90
C GLY A 72 21.86 -19.80 0.22
N PRO A 73 22.38 -18.56 0.26
CA PRO A 73 21.90 -17.57 1.21
C PRO A 73 20.41 -17.27 0.98
N THR A 74 19.65 -17.19 2.07
CA THR A 74 18.21 -16.90 2.04
C THR A 74 17.92 -15.61 2.77
N THR A 75 16.90 -14.89 2.33
CA THR A 75 16.38 -13.70 3.01
C THR A 75 15.05 -14.04 3.64
N THR A 76 14.93 -13.84 4.95
CA THR A 76 13.64 -13.95 5.65
C THR A 76 13.04 -12.57 5.80
N HIS A 77 11.82 -12.41 5.30
CA HIS A 77 11.05 -11.17 5.38
C HIS A 77 10.01 -11.28 6.50
N ARG A 78 9.94 -10.24 7.35
CA ARG A 78 8.84 -10.07 8.32
C ARG A 78 7.86 -9.04 7.80
N VAL A 79 6.61 -9.45 7.60
CA VAL A 79 5.59 -8.65 6.94
C VAL A 79 4.48 -8.32 7.91
N PHE A 80 4.11 -7.05 8.01
CA PHE A 80 2.97 -6.55 8.78
C PHE A 80 1.90 -6.02 7.84
N ILE A 81 0.66 -6.48 8.01
CA ILE A 81 -0.47 -6.08 7.18
C ILE A 81 -1.36 -5.15 8.00
N HIS A 82 -1.50 -3.93 7.50
CA HIS A 82 -2.32 -2.87 8.06
C HIS A 82 -3.57 -2.72 7.20
N VAL A 83 -4.66 -3.34 7.62
CA VAL A 83 -5.94 -3.25 6.91
C VAL A 83 -6.68 -1.99 7.37
N HIS A 84 -7.16 -1.17 6.43
CA HIS A 84 -8.01 -0.04 6.79
C HIS A 84 -9.31 -0.57 7.43
N PRO A 85 -9.69 -0.12 8.65
CA PRO A 85 -10.72 -0.78 9.46
C PRO A 85 -12.14 -0.67 8.92
N HIS A 86 -12.40 0.25 8.00
CA HIS A 86 -13.72 0.47 7.42
C HIS A 86 -13.69 0.18 5.92
N PRO A 87 -14.76 -0.40 5.35
CA PRO A 87 -14.86 -0.53 3.91
C PRO A 87 -14.90 0.85 3.26
N ILE A 88 -14.12 1.05 2.19
CA ILE A 88 -14.14 2.31 1.44
C ILE A 88 -15.50 2.45 0.74
N PRO A 89 -16.27 3.51 1.00
CA PRO A 89 -17.51 3.76 0.25
C PRO A 89 -17.23 3.89 -1.25
N VAL A 90 -18.11 3.32 -2.06
CA VAL A 90 -18.02 3.39 -3.52
C VAL A 90 -18.56 4.75 -3.97
N ALA A 91 -17.85 5.83 -3.61
CA ALA A 91 -18.14 7.23 -3.88
C ALA A 91 -16.85 7.97 -4.28
N TYR A 92 -16.86 8.72 -5.38
CA TYR A 92 -15.66 9.39 -5.89
C TYR A 92 -15.14 10.47 -4.94
N SER A 93 -16.05 11.24 -4.36
CA SER A 93 -15.79 12.27 -3.34
C SER A 93 -15.06 11.69 -2.12
N THR A 94 -15.52 10.53 -1.66
CA THR A 94 -14.94 9.80 -0.54
C THR A 94 -13.56 9.28 -0.89
N VAL A 95 -13.40 8.58 -2.02
CA VAL A 95 -12.08 8.05 -2.42
C VAL A 95 -11.04 9.17 -2.57
N GLN A 96 -11.41 10.30 -3.15
CA GLN A 96 -10.50 11.44 -3.32
C GLN A 96 -9.93 11.94 -1.99
N SER A 97 -10.74 11.97 -0.93
CA SER A 97 -10.36 12.54 0.37
C SER A 97 -9.78 11.49 1.31
N THR A 98 -10.38 10.31 1.36
CA THR A 98 -10.01 9.22 2.27
C THR A 98 -8.66 8.60 1.90
N VAL A 99 -8.35 8.39 0.62
CA VAL A 99 -7.09 7.72 0.23
C VAL A 99 -5.85 8.50 0.69
N PRO A 100 -5.67 9.79 0.37
CA PRO A 100 -4.59 10.60 0.94
C PRO A 100 -4.55 10.53 2.47
N SER A 101 -5.72 10.66 3.12
CA SER A 101 -5.83 10.69 4.57
C SER A 101 -5.36 9.38 5.22
N ILE A 102 -5.74 8.21 4.67
CA ILE A 102 -5.28 6.91 5.17
C ILE A 102 -3.76 6.82 5.13
N VAL A 103 -3.14 7.20 4.01
CA VAL A 103 -1.68 7.10 3.87
C VAL A 103 -1.01 8.12 4.80
N ASP A 104 -1.56 9.33 4.93
CA ASP A 104 -1.02 10.40 5.78
C ASP A 104 -1.12 10.04 7.27
N ASP A 105 -2.25 9.50 7.71
CA ASP A 105 -2.46 9.05 9.09
C ASP A 105 -1.62 7.83 9.42
N TYR A 106 -1.41 6.91 8.47
CA TYR A 106 -0.42 5.86 8.60
C TYR A 106 0.96 6.46 8.87
N ALA A 107 1.42 7.41 8.05
CA ALA A 107 2.73 8.02 8.24
C ALA A 107 2.87 8.72 9.60
N LYS A 108 1.84 9.45 10.06
CA LYS A 108 1.84 10.10 11.37
C LYS A 108 1.99 9.10 12.52
N THR A 109 1.34 7.94 12.42
CA THR A 109 1.38 6.89 13.45
C THR A 109 2.61 6.00 13.38
N HIS A 110 3.39 6.06 12.28
CA HIS A 110 4.58 5.25 12.03
C HIS A 110 5.86 6.10 11.92
N GLY A 111 5.96 7.18 12.70
CA GLY A 111 7.18 7.99 12.79
C GLY A 111 7.56 8.68 11.48
N GLY A 112 6.59 9.02 10.64
CA GLY A 112 6.78 9.61 9.32
C GLY A 112 7.05 8.59 8.19
N ARG A 113 7.21 7.29 8.51
CA ARG A 113 7.39 6.24 7.50
C ARG A 113 6.07 5.94 6.80
N ARG A 114 6.09 5.93 5.47
CA ARG A 114 4.95 5.47 4.65
C ARG A 114 4.90 3.94 4.64
N PRO A 115 3.77 3.33 4.25
CA PRO A 115 3.73 1.90 3.95
C PRO A 115 4.75 1.57 2.85
N ASP A 116 5.41 0.42 2.96
CA ASP A 116 6.33 -0.06 1.92
C ASP A 116 5.58 -0.42 0.64
N ILE A 117 4.37 -0.96 0.77
CA ILE A 117 3.47 -1.32 -0.34
C ILE A 117 2.02 -0.97 0.03
N ILE A 118 1.26 -0.45 -0.93
CA ILE A 118 -0.18 -0.21 -0.81
C ILE A 118 -0.92 -1.11 -1.80
N ILE A 119 -1.88 -1.88 -1.30
CA ILE A 119 -2.75 -2.74 -2.11
C ILE A 119 -4.20 -2.30 -1.93
N HIS A 120 -4.79 -1.76 -2.99
CA HIS A 120 -6.23 -1.53 -3.05
C HIS A 120 -6.91 -2.75 -3.67
N MET A 121 -8.03 -3.19 -3.11
CA MET A 121 -8.79 -4.34 -3.60
C MET A 121 -10.20 -3.93 -4.00
N GLY A 122 -10.72 -4.51 -5.07
CA GLY A 122 -12.09 -4.32 -5.51
C GLY A 122 -12.63 -5.52 -6.25
N ILE A 123 -13.95 -5.67 -6.26
CA ILE A 123 -14.60 -6.76 -6.99
C ILE A 123 -14.67 -6.45 -8.48
N ALA A 124 -14.35 -7.45 -9.31
CA ALA A 124 -14.76 -7.48 -10.70
C ALA A 124 -15.81 -8.59 -10.86
N ALA A 125 -17.09 -8.25 -10.64
CA ALA A 125 -18.17 -9.23 -10.49
C ALA A 125 -18.34 -10.17 -11.70
N THR A 126 -17.95 -9.73 -12.90
CA THR A 126 -18.02 -10.55 -14.12
C THR A 126 -16.82 -11.47 -14.32
N ARG A 127 -15.73 -11.30 -13.54
CA ARG A 127 -14.51 -12.10 -13.62
C ARG A 127 -14.57 -13.26 -12.62
N GLN A 128 -14.12 -14.44 -13.06
CA GLN A 128 -13.93 -15.63 -12.22
C GLN A 128 -12.44 -15.88 -11.90
N TYR A 129 -11.62 -14.87 -12.10
CA TYR A 129 -10.18 -14.88 -11.89
C TYR A 129 -9.76 -13.65 -11.10
N TYR A 130 -8.58 -13.72 -10.50
CA TYR A 130 -7.94 -12.61 -9.82
C TYR A 130 -7.00 -11.89 -10.79
N SER A 131 -6.93 -10.57 -10.72
CA SER A 131 -6.00 -9.84 -11.58
C SER A 131 -5.38 -8.65 -10.89
N VAL A 132 -4.06 -8.51 -11.02
CA VAL A 132 -3.35 -7.31 -10.59
C VAL A 132 -3.28 -6.32 -11.76
N GLU A 133 -3.66 -5.08 -11.51
CA GLU A 133 -3.67 -4.02 -12.50
C GLU A 133 -2.28 -3.40 -12.66
N THR A 134 -1.85 -3.20 -13.90
CA THR A 134 -0.51 -2.73 -14.26
C THR A 134 -0.43 -1.22 -14.49
N ARG A 135 -1.57 -0.57 -14.70
CA ARG A 135 -1.71 0.87 -14.95
C ARG A 135 -3.07 1.38 -14.54
N ALA A 136 -3.15 2.67 -14.25
CA ALA A 136 -4.37 3.38 -13.94
C ALA A 136 -4.53 4.58 -14.86
N HIS A 137 -5.75 4.89 -15.27
CA HIS A 137 -6.05 5.99 -16.18
C HIS A 137 -6.75 7.15 -15.47
N ARG A 138 -6.42 8.38 -15.86
CA ARG A 138 -6.90 9.61 -15.21
C ARG A 138 -8.36 9.96 -15.55
N ASP A 139 -8.88 9.50 -16.68
CA ASP A 139 -10.05 10.09 -17.31
C ASP A 139 -11.13 9.04 -17.68
N SER A 140 -12.35 9.50 -17.92
CA SER A 140 -13.54 8.74 -18.40
C SER A 140 -14.35 8.00 -17.32
N TYR A 141 -14.44 8.55 -16.12
CA TYR A 141 -15.25 8.07 -15.00
C TYR A 141 -16.72 8.47 -15.10
N LEU A 142 -17.40 7.96 -16.13
CA LEU A 142 -18.78 8.35 -16.45
C LEU A 142 -19.85 7.65 -15.60
N MET A 143 -19.51 6.52 -14.99
CA MET A 143 -20.45 5.74 -14.20
C MET A 143 -20.75 6.41 -12.86
N SER A 144 -22.03 6.57 -12.54
CA SER A 144 -22.49 7.11 -11.25
C SER A 144 -22.13 6.19 -10.08
N ASP A 145 -21.70 6.82 -8.99
CA ASP A 145 -21.38 6.19 -7.71
C ASP A 145 -22.61 6.02 -6.80
N ILE A 146 -22.43 5.65 -5.52
CA ILE A 146 -23.56 5.52 -4.56
C ILE A 146 -24.29 6.83 -4.26
N GLU A 147 -23.66 7.97 -4.56
CA GLU A 147 -24.23 9.32 -4.38
C GLU A 147 -24.80 9.87 -5.70
N GLY A 148 -24.84 9.04 -6.76
CA GLY A 148 -25.29 9.45 -8.09
C GLY A 148 -24.29 10.30 -8.87
N GLN A 149 -23.07 10.49 -8.36
CA GLN A 149 -22.08 11.39 -8.95
C GLN A 149 -21.14 10.66 -9.93
N SER A 150 -20.69 11.37 -10.96
CA SER A 150 -19.60 10.91 -11.83
C SER A 150 -18.23 11.35 -11.29
N GLY A 151 -17.14 10.78 -11.81
CA GLY A 151 -15.79 11.06 -11.31
C GLY A 151 -15.17 12.37 -11.80
N TYR A 152 -15.89 13.15 -12.62
CA TYR A 152 -15.33 14.35 -13.25
C TYR A 152 -14.92 15.44 -12.24
N GLU A 153 -15.86 15.91 -11.42
CA GLU A 153 -15.59 16.99 -10.44
C GLU A 153 -14.68 16.52 -9.31
N ALA A 154 -14.88 15.29 -8.84
CA ALA A 154 -14.09 14.74 -7.73
C ALA A 154 -12.64 14.44 -8.13
N GLY A 155 -12.37 14.01 -9.36
CA GLY A 155 -11.03 13.60 -9.81
C GLY A 155 -10.58 14.25 -11.10
N GLU A 156 -11.20 13.93 -12.24
CA GLU A 156 -10.65 14.25 -13.57
C GLU A 156 -10.28 15.72 -13.74
N LYS A 157 -11.21 16.62 -13.40
CA LYS A 157 -11.01 18.08 -13.50
C LYS A 157 -9.80 18.52 -12.68
N ARG A 158 -9.73 18.07 -11.43
CA ARG A 158 -8.65 18.41 -10.49
C ARG A 158 -7.31 17.85 -10.96
N TRP A 159 -7.29 16.62 -11.49
CA TRP A 159 -6.07 16.01 -12.02
C TRP A 159 -5.59 16.67 -13.30
N ARG A 160 -6.50 17.19 -14.14
CA ARG A 160 -6.15 17.99 -15.34
C ARG A 160 -5.62 19.37 -14.97
N GLU A 161 -6.25 20.05 -14.01
CA GLU A 161 -5.78 21.35 -13.50
C GLU A 161 -4.37 21.25 -12.88
N LEU A 162 -4.03 20.09 -12.33
CA LEU A 162 -2.71 19.77 -11.79
C LEU A 162 -1.73 19.18 -12.82
N ASP A 163 -2.14 19.11 -14.09
CA ASP A 163 -1.35 18.52 -15.19
C ASP A 163 -0.79 17.12 -14.89
N LEU A 164 -1.58 16.28 -14.23
CA LEU A 164 -1.15 14.92 -13.90
C LEU A 164 -1.18 14.02 -15.15
N PRO A 165 -0.24 13.07 -15.27
CA PRO A 165 -0.15 12.18 -16.43
C PRO A 165 -1.46 11.42 -16.70
N PRO A 166 -1.91 11.28 -17.96
CA PRO A 166 -3.17 10.58 -18.26
C PRO A 166 -3.16 9.10 -17.86
N VAL A 167 -1.97 8.51 -17.71
CA VAL A 167 -1.74 7.15 -17.24
C VAL A 167 -0.64 7.17 -16.19
N LEU A 168 -0.89 6.50 -15.06
CA LEU A 168 0.10 6.28 -14.01
C LEU A 168 0.29 4.78 -13.77
N GLN A 169 1.49 4.43 -13.34
CA GLN A 169 1.86 3.06 -12.97
C GLN A 169 2.73 3.07 -11.72
N ALA A 170 2.84 1.91 -11.08
CA ALA A 170 3.84 1.69 -10.06
C ALA A 170 5.23 1.98 -10.63
N GLY A 171 6.10 2.62 -9.86
CA GLY A 171 7.36 3.13 -10.39
C GLY A 171 8.10 4.00 -9.41
N ARG A 172 9.42 4.11 -9.58
CA ARG A 172 10.22 5.05 -8.78
C ARG A 172 9.79 6.50 -9.05
N SER A 173 9.97 7.38 -8.08
CA SER A 173 10.01 8.80 -8.41
C SER A 173 11.19 9.04 -9.36
N ALA A 174 10.97 9.87 -10.39
CA ALA A 174 12.12 10.50 -11.02
C ALA A 174 12.84 11.32 -9.94
N ASP A 175 14.18 11.39 -9.96
CA ASP A 175 14.94 12.21 -9.02
C ASP A 175 14.23 13.57 -8.83
N PRO A 176 14.04 14.05 -7.60
CA PRO A 176 13.42 15.35 -7.39
C PRO A 176 14.17 16.38 -8.25
N PRO A 177 13.47 17.37 -8.84
CA PRO A 177 14.16 18.44 -9.55
C PRO A 177 15.28 18.95 -8.66
N SER A 178 16.49 18.99 -9.23
CA SER A 178 17.69 19.40 -8.53
C SER A 178 17.44 20.76 -7.87
N ILE A 179 18.03 21.01 -6.71
CA ILE A 179 17.95 22.31 -6.00
C ILE A 179 18.35 23.48 -6.93
N SER A 180 19.09 23.20 -8.01
CA SER A 180 19.38 24.16 -9.09
C SER A 180 18.13 24.70 -9.82
N ASP A 181 17.04 23.93 -9.89
CA ASP A 181 15.83 24.31 -10.64
C ASP A 181 14.86 25.15 -9.78
N ILE A 182 15.08 25.21 -8.46
CA ILE A 182 14.31 26.01 -7.50
C ILE A 182 15.09 27.28 -7.11
N ALA A 183 16.42 27.26 -7.23
CA ALA A 183 17.29 28.39 -6.86
C ALA A 183 17.17 29.62 -7.79
N GLU A 184 16.46 29.54 -8.91
CA GLU A 184 16.18 30.71 -9.76
C GLU A 184 14.96 31.53 -9.32
N LYS A 185 14.20 31.15 -8.28
CA LYS A 185 12.97 31.89 -7.92
C LYS A 185 12.77 32.39 -6.50
N THR A 186 13.63 32.15 -5.52
CA THR A 186 13.51 32.83 -4.21
C THR A 186 14.86 33.03 -3.52
N HIS A 187 15.29 34.28 -3.41
CA HIS A 187 16.26 34.72 -2.41
C HIS A 187 15.58 34.76 -1.04
N ASP A 188 15.83 33.75 -0.20
CA ASP A 188 15.61 33.86 1.25
C ASP A 188 16.56 32.91 2.03
N PRO A 189 17.55 33.42 2.78
CA PRO A 189 18.53 32.60 3.48
C PRO A 189 18.01 32.24 4.88
N GLY A 190 17.18 31.21 5.00
CA GLY A 190 16.62 30.86 6.32
C GLY A 190 15.96 29.51 6.48
N VAL A 191 16.02 28.60 5.49
CA VAL A 191 15.36 27.29 5.61
C VAL A 191 16.40 26.17 5.49
N THR A 192 16.68 25.54 6.63
CA THR A 192 17.41 24.27 6.69
C THR A 192 16.63 23.21 5.89
N PRO A 193 17.24 22.52 4.90
CA PRO A 193 16.53 21.51 4.13
C PRO A 193 16.08 20.36 5.04
N PRO A 194 14.90 19.74 4.79
CA PRO A 194 14.52 18.52 5.47
C PRO A 194 15.57 17.44 5.17
N SER A 195 15.96 16.70 6.21
CA SER A 195 16.96 15.64 6.17
C SER A 195 16.76 14.72 4.96
N GLN A 196 17.88 14.45 4.27
CA GLN A 196 18.02 13.49 3.17
C GLN A 196 17.03 12.33 3.29
N ALA A 197 16.10 12.24 2.33
CA ALA A 197 15.22 11.09 2.21
C ALA A 197 16.10 9.84 2.04
N VAL A 198 16.04 8.94 3.02
CA VAL A 198 16.61 7.59 2.90
C VAL A 198 15.98 6.99 1.65
N GLN A 199 16.75 6.86 0.56
CA GLN A 199 16.28 6.22 -0.66
C GLN A 199 15.79 4.82 -0.29
N SER A 200 14.52 4.55 -0.59
CA SER A 200 13.94 3.25 -0.31
C SER A 200 14.76 2.19 -1.06
N SER A 201 15.06 1.06 -0.42
CA SER A 201 15.76 -0.07 -1.04
C SER A 201 14.92 -0.77 -2.11
N TRP A 202 13.68 -0.33 -2.30
CA TRP A 202 12.69 -0.89 -3.19
C TRP A 202 12.80 -0.33 -4.60
N ASN A 203 12.51 -1.19 -5.58
CA ASN A 203 12.37 -0.83 -6.99
C ASN A 203 10.93 -1.10 -7.45
N PRO A 204 9.95 -0.29 -7.02
CA PRO A 204 8.59 -0.39 -7.55
C PRO A 204 8.59 -0.22 -9.06
N HIS A 205 7.86 -1.09 -9.73
CA HIS A 205 7.65 -1.06 -11.17
C HIS A 205 6.31 -1.74 -11.48
N PRO A 206 5.74 -1.51 -12.69
CA PRO A 206 4.47 -2.10 -13.05
C PRO A 206 4.55 -3.64 -12.95
N PRO A 207 3.53 -4.32 -12.37
CA PRO A 207 3.44 -5.77 -12.42
C PRO A 207 3.65 -6.31 -13.84
N ASN A 208 4.54 -7.29 -13.98
CA ASN A 208 4.99 -7.84 -15.26
C ASN A 208 4.99 -9.38 -15.21
N ASP A 209 5.44 -10.02 -16.29
CA ASP A 209 5.45 -11.49 -16.40
C ASP A 209 6.32 -12.16 -15.32
N LYS A 210 7.42 -11.52 -14.89
CA LYS A 210 8.24 -12.01 -13.76
C LYS A 210 7.39 -12.06 -12.49
N LEU A 211 6.71 -10.96 -12.16
CA LEU A 211 5.81 -10.91 -11.01
C LEU A 211 4.70 -11.96 -11.12
N LEU A 212 4.07 -12.10 -12.29
CA LEU A 212 3.01 -13.09 -12.50
C LEU A 212 3.52 -14.52 -12.26
N ASN A 213 4.71 -14.85 -12.74
CA ASN A 213 5.31 -16.17 -12.56
C ASN A 213 5.65 -16.44 -11.07
N VAL A 214 6.21 -15.44 -10.37
CA VAL A 214 6.47 -15.54 -8.93
C VAL A 214 5.16 -15.67 -8.15
N TRP A 215 4.13 -14.91 -8.51
CA TRP A 215 2.81 -14.99 -7.87
C TRP A 215 2.18 -16.37 -8.03
N LYS A 216 2.25 -16.96 -9.23
CA LYS A 216 1.80 -18.34 -9.50
C LYS A 216 2.56 -19.38 -8.67
N SER A 217 3.85 -19.16 -8.40
CA SER A 217 4.63 -20.06 -7.56
C SER A 217 4.19 -20.06 -6.09
N PHE A 218 3.65 -18.93 -5.59
CA PHE A 218 3.16 -18.81 -4.21
C PHE A 218 1.67 -19.19 -4.05
N ALA A 219 0.89 -19.18 -5.12
CA ALA A 219 -0.52 -19.58 -5.15
C ALA A 219 -0.81 -20.53 -6.32
N PRO A 220 -0.38 -21.80 -6.27
CA PRO A 220 -0.73 -22.78 -7.28
C PRO A 220 -2.22 -23.11 -7.22
N GLY A 221 -2.92 -22.99 -8.35
CA GLY A 221 -4.33 -23.39 -8.48
C GLY A 221 -5.27 -22.29 -8.97
N PRO A 222 -5.41 -21.16 -8.24
CA PRO A 222 -6.29 -20.06 -8.66
C PRO A 222 -5.88 -19.45 -10.00
N ASP A 223 -6.86 -19.04 -10.81
CA ASP A 223 -6.61 -18.28 -12.05
C ASP A 223 -6.23 -16.84 -11.67
N ILE A 224 -4.95 -16.52 -11.84
CA ILE A 224 -4.36 -15.20 -11.57
C ILE A 224 -3.73 -14.62 -12.83
N ARG A 225 -3.97 -13.32 -13.08
CA ARG A 225 -3.61 -12.64 -14.33
C ARG A 225 -3.06 -11.24 -14.09
N LEU A 226 -2.41 -10.68 -15.11
CA LEU A 226 -2.19 -9.25 -15.22
C LEU A 226 -3.38 -8.62 -15.95
N SER A 227 -3.68 -7.36 -15.63
CA SER A 227 -4.70 -6.57 -16.32
C SER A 227 -4.18 -5.15 -16.53
N GLU A 228 -4.59 -4.54 -17.63
CA GLU A 228 -4.19 -3.17 -18.01
C GLU A 228 -5.35 -2.18 -17.89
N ASP A 229 -6.51 -2.64 -17.44
CA ASP A 229 -7.75 -1.87 -17.37
C ASP A 229 -8.55 -2.25 -16.12
N ALA A 230 -8.57 -1.30 -15.18
CA ALA A 230 -9.31 -1.40 -13.94
C ALA A 230 -10.79 -0.99 -14.09
N GLY A 231 -11.26 -0.71 -15.31
CA GLY A 231 -12.68 -0.61 -15.66
C GLY A 231 -13.30 0.78 -15.56
N ARG A 232 -12.50 1.86 -15.53
CA ARG A 232 -12.96 3.28 -15.53
C ARG A 232 -14.11 3.58 -14.56
N TYR A 233 -14.04 2.96 -13.38
CA TYR A 233 -14.96 3.18 -12.27
C TYR A 233 -14.19 3.44 -10.98
N LEU A 234 -14.78 3.19 -9.81
CA LEU A 234 -14.15 3.42 -8.52
C LEU A 234 -12.88 2.58 -8.29
N CYS A 235 -12.77 1.37 -8.87
CA CYS A 235 -11.54 0.56 -8.82
C CYS A 235 -10.36 1.26 -9.49
N GLU A 236 -10.57 1.79 -10.70
CA GLU A 236 -9.55 2.58 -11.39
C GLU A 236 -9.31 3.92 -10.70
N PHE A 237 -10.37 4.55 -10.21
CA PHE A 237 -10.30 5.86 -9.56
C PHE A 237 -9.47 5.82 -8.28
N ILE A 238 -9.66 4.82 -7.40
CA ILE A 238 -8.84 4.66 -6.20
C ILE A 238 -7.38 4.36 -6.55
N PHE A 239 -7.16 3.54 -7.57
CA PHE A 239 -5.82 3.19 -8.01
C PHE A 239 -5.07 4.42 -8.53
N TYR A 240 -5.70 5.18 -9.44
CA TYR A 240 -5.16 6.42 -9.97
C TYR A 240 -4.99 7.47 -8.87
N THR A 241 -5.96 7.64 -7.96
CA THR A 241 -5.88 8.58 -6.83
C THR A 241 -4.65 8.32 -5.97
N SER A 242 -4.40 7.05 -5.63
CA SER A 242 -3.27 6.65 -4.79
C SER A 242 -1.92 6.84 -5.49
N LEU A 243 -1.82 6.43 -6.76
CA LEU A 243 -0.63 6.68 -7.60
C LEU A 243 -0.36 8.18 -7.77
N ALA A 244 -1.39 8.97 -8.03
CA ALA A 244 -1.32 10.42 -8.19
C ALA A 244 -0.88 11.12 -6.90
N HIS A 245 -1.34 10.63 -5.75
CA HIS A 245 -0.92 11.17 -4.45
C HIS A 245 0.59 11.00 -4.23
N ALA A 246 1.14 9.81 -4.50
CA ALA A 246 2.58 9.57 -4.45
C ALA A 246 3.36 10.37 -5.50
N PHE A 247 2.86 10.43 -6.74
CA PHE A 247 3.45 11.19 -7.85
C PHE A 247 3.62 12.67 -7.49
N LYS A 248 2.55 13.31 -6.98
CA LYS A 248 2.58 14.72 -6.57
C LYS A 248 3.56 15.02 -5.44
N GLN A 249 3.88 14.02 -4.62
CA GLN A 249 4.84 14.16 -3.52
C GLN A 249 6.28 13.86 -3.95
N GLY A 250 6.53 13.58 -5.23
CA GLY A 250 7.85 13.16 -5.71
C GLY A 250 8.30 11.84 -5.07
N ARG A 251 7.36 10.96 -4.70
CA ARG A 251 7.64 9.69 -4.03
C ARG A 251 7.50 8.50 -4.98
N ASP A 252 8.19 7.43 -4.62
CA ASP A 252 7.99 6.10 -5.16
C ASP A 252 6.51 5.70 -5.11
N ARG A 253 5.99 5.21 -6.24
CA ARG A 253 4.60 4.80 -6.42
C ARG A 253 4.46 3.30 -6.12
N ASN A 254 4.58 2.94 -4.84
CA ASN A 254 4.51 1.54 -4.38
C ASN A 254 3.05 1.04 -4.26
N VAL A 255 2.23 1.27 -5.29
CA VAL A 255 0.80 1.01 -5.25
C VAL A 255 0.42 -0.01 -6.32
N VAL A 256 -0.39 -1.00 -5.94
CA VAL A 256 -1.06 -1.89 -6.89
C VAL A 256 -2.55 -1.98 -6.60
N PHE A 257 -3.30 -2.41 -7.60
CA PHE A 257 -4.71 -2.74 -7.44
C PHE A 257 -4.94 -4.23 -7.75
N LEU A 258 -5.67 -4.92 -6.89
CA LEU A 258 -6.06 -6.32 -7.06
C LEU A 258 -7.58 -6.41 -7.28
N HIS A 259 -7.98 -6.80 -8.48
CA HIS A 259 -9.34 -7.25 -8.73
C HIS A 259 -9.54 -8.67 -8.23
N VAL A 260 -10.62 -8.88 -7.49
CA VAL A 260 -11.05 -10.19 -6.98
C VAL A 260 -12.41 -10.57 -7.58
N PRO A 261 -12.73 -11.88 -7.71
CA PRO A 261 -14.08 -12.32 -8.06
C PRO A 261 -15.14 -11.86 -7.06
N GLY A 262 -16.40 -11.84 -7.49
CA GLY A 262 -17.53 -11.40 -6.65
C GLY A 262 -17.99 -12.40 -5.58
N GLY A 263 -17.42 -13.62 -5.53
CA GLY A 263 -17.80 -14.65 -4.57
C GLY A 263 -17.41 -14.27 -3.13
N TYR A 264 -18.34 -14.45 -2.19
CA TYR A 264 -18.19 -14.00 -0.79
C TYR A 264 -18.49 -15.08 0.26
N ASN A 265 -18.61 -16.35 -0.13
CA ASN A 265 -18.68 -17.45 0.84
C ASN A 265 -17.31 -17.71 1.50
N ASP A 266 -17.28 -18.46 2.60
CA ASP A 266 -16.06 -18.71 3.38
C ASP A 266 -14.90 -19.26 2.52
N GLN A 267 -15.21 -20.17 1.59
CA GLN A 267 -14.21 -20.73 0.68
C GLN A 267 -13.63 -19.67 -0.28
N ALA A 268 -14.47 -18.79 -0.83
CA ALA A 268 -14.04 -17.71 -1.71
C ALA A 268 -13.21 -16.67 -0.96
N VAL A 269 -13.59 -16.33 0.27
CA VAL A 269 -12.82 -15.43 1.14
C VAL A 269 -11.47 -16.05 1.49
N GLN A 270 -11.44 -17.32 1.87
CA GLN A 270 -10.20 -18.05 2.16
C GLN A 270 -9.27 -18.12 0.94
N THR A 271 -9.81 -18.44 -0.23
CA THR A 271 -9.04 -18.46 -1.48
C THR A 271 -8.49 -17.06 -1.80
N GLY A 272 -9.32 -16.02 -1.66
CA GLY A 272 -8.90 -14.64 -1.86
C GLY A 272 -7.81 -14.20 -0.89
N ARG A 273 -7.88 -14.64 0.37
CA ARG A 273 -6.86 -14.40 1.40
C ARG A 273 -5.51 -15.00 0.98
N GLU A 274 -5.51 -16.27 0.57
CA GLU A 274 -4.30 -16.97 0.13
C GLU A 274 -3.70 -16.32 -1.12
N VAL A 275 -4.53 -15.98 -2.11
CA VAL A 275 -4.11 -15.28 -3.34
C VAL A 275 -3.50 -13.92 -3.02
N THR A 276 -4.08 -13.18 -2.07
CA THR A 276 -3.58 -11.86 -1.66
C THR A 276 -2.25 -11.96 -0.91
N ILE A 277 -2.10 -12.92 0.01
CA ILE A 277 -0.81 -13.20 0.68
C ILE A 277 0.26 -13.59 -0.35
N ALA A 278 -0.09 -14.42 -1.33
CA ALA A 278 0.82 -14.79 -2.41
C ALA A 278 1.22 -13.58 -3.27
N LEU A 279 0.30 -12.65 -3.53
CA LEU A 279 0.61 -11.40 -4.24
C LEU A 279 1.59 -10.54 -3.44
N ILE A 280 1.38 -10.40 -2.13
CA ILE A 280 2.29 -9.66 -1.24
C ILE A 280 3.70 -10.27 -1.30
N LYS A 281 3.82 -11.60 -1.19
CA LYS A 281 5.11 -12.30 -1.31
C LYS A 281 5.78 -12.04 -2.67
N ALA A 282 5.01 -12.06 -3.75
CA ALA A 282 5.51 -11.82 -5.11
C ALA A 282 5.98 -10.37 -5.32
N LEU A 283 5.23 -9.39 -4.82
CA LEU A 283 5.62 -7.98 -4.86
C LEU A 283 6.91 -7.76 -4.09
N ILE A 284 7.01 -8.28 -2.87
CA ILE A 284 8.21 -8.18 -2.04
C ILE A 284 9.42 -8.79 -2.77
N THR A 285 9.25 -10.00 -3.31
CA THR A 285 10.32 -10.69 -4.03
C THR A 285 10.77 -9.90 -5.27
N CYS A 286 9.83 -9.35 -6.04
CA CYS A 286 10.16 -8.68 -7.30
C CYS A 286 10.66 -7.24 -7.11
N TRP A 287 10.19 -6.53 -6.10
CA TRP A 287 10.56 -5.13 -5.86
C TRP A 287 11.75 -4.99 -4.92
N ALA A 288 12.12 -6.00 -4.13
CA ALA A 288 13.36 -6.00 -3.36
C ALA A 288 14.61 -6.20 -4.25
N ASP A 289 14.44 -6.74 -5.46
CA ASP A 289 15.51 -6.95 -6.42
C ASP A 289 16.03 -5.62 -6.98
N LYS A 290 17.22 -5.20 -6.52
CA LYS A 290 17.94 -4.00 -6.99
C LYS A 290 18.49 -4.10 -8.42
N LYS A 291 18.29 -5.23 -9.11
CA LYS A 291 18.80 -5.50 -10.47
C LYS A 291 17.64 -5.55 -11.45
N MET A 292 17.19 -4.39 -11.93
CA MET A 292 16.60 -4.24 -13.26
C MET A 292 17.07 -2.93 -13.86
#